data_AF-A0A183PYG7-F1
#
_entry.id   AF-A0A183PYG7-F1
#
_cell.length_a   1.000
_cell.length_b   1.000
_cell.length_c   1.000
_cell.angle_alpha   90.00
_cell.angle_beta   90.00
_cell.angle_gamma   90.00
#
_symmetry.space_group_name_H-M   'P 1'
#
loop_
_entity.id
_entity.type
_entity.pdbx_description
1 polymer ?
#
loop_
_entity_poly.entity_id
_entity_poly.type
_entity_poly.pdbx_seq_one_letter_code
_entity_poly.pdbx_strand_id
1 'polypeptide(L)'
;MLYPKSCNPYRVYGLPKIHKNNTPLRPVVDFTNSATYNLAKYLAKILKACEKLISHEITNSMEYKNFIDTIDIEEDEIMASFDVFSLLTNVLINRAFDIINDCLESDSDLNLRCLIDPSEDTKCIKLCLRSILFTFRGELYRQK
;
A
#
# COMPACT_ATOMS: atom_id res chain seq x y z
N MET A 1 -4.55 -15.60 16.21
CA MET A 1 -5.93 -15.95 15.82
C MET A 1 -6.57 -14.72 15.17
N LEU A 2 -7.13 -14.88 13.97
CA LEU A 2 -7.70 -13.82 13.12
C LEU A 2 -9.18 -13.60 13.46
N TYR A 3 -9.46 -12.91 14.56
CA TYR A 3 -10.82 -12.46 14.86
C TYR A 3 -10.88 -10.92 14.90
N PRO A 4 -12.01 -10.32 14.50
CA PRO A 4 -12.22 -8.89 14.64
C PRO A 4 -12.20 -8.54 16.13
N LYS A 5 -11.33 -7.59 16.51
CA LYS A 5 -11.24 -7.11 17.90
C LYS A 5 -12.19 -5.93 18.19
N SER A 6 -12.66 -5.27 17.14
CA SER A 6 -13.56 -4.11 17.20
C SER A 6 -14.22 -3.91 15.84
N CYS A 7 -15.41 -3.29 15.83
CA CYS A 7 -16.20 -3.02 14.62
C CYS A 7 -16.37 -1.51 14.37
N ASN A 8 -15.41 -0.71 14.81
CA ASN A 8 -15.49 0.74 14.59
C ASN A 8 -15.27 1.04 13.10
N PRO A 9 -16.11 1.90 12.50
CA PRO A 9 -15.80 2.48 11.20
C PRO A 9 -14.46 3.21 11.25
N TYR A 10 -13.80 3.32 10.10
CA TYR A 10 -12.53 4.03 10.03
C TYR A 10 -12.74 5.52 10.27
N ARG A 11 -11.69 6.19 10.74
CA ARG A 11 -11.73 7.64 10.95
C ARG A 11 -11.05 8.32 9.77
N VAL A 12 -11.62 9.43 9.29
CA VAL A 12 -10.97 10.27 8.29
C VAL A 12 -10.61 11.62 8.89
N TYR A 13 -9.39 12.09 8.63
CA TYR A 13 -8.93 13.42 9.02
C TYR A 13 -8.01 14.01 7.95
N GLY A 14 -7.81 15.33 7.99
CA GLY A 14 -6.95 16.05 7.06
C GLY A 14 -5.65 16.49 7.71
N LEU A 15 -4.51 16.21 7.08
CA LEU A 15 -3.22 16.78 7.47
C LEU A 15 -2.86 17.97 6.55
N PRO A 16 -2.47 19.14 7.08
CA PRO A 16 -2.14 20.30 6.26
C PRO A 16 -0.87 20.06 5.43
N LYS A 17 -0.94 20.33 4.12
CA LYS A 17 0.25 20.38 3.24
C LYS A 17 0.88 21.78 3.33
N ILE A 18 1.63 22.04 4.40
CA ILE A 18 2.23 23.35 4.73
C ILE A 18 3.18 23.92 3.66
N HIS A 19 3.68 23.07 2.77
CA HIS A 19 4.58 23.46 1.67
C HIS A 19 3.84 23.83 0.37
N LYS A 20 2.50 23.84 0.34
CA LYS A 20 1.69 24.21 -0.83
C LYS A 20 0.88 25.48 -0.55
N ASN A 21 0.73 26.32 -1.58
CA ASN A 21 -0.13 27.50 -1.51
C ASN A 21 -1.55 27.13 -1.05
N ASN A 22 -2.16 27.98 -0.22
CA ASN A 22 -3.47 27.76 0.41
C ASN A 22 -3.55 26.57 1.37
N THR A 23 -2.42 25.95 1.72
CA THR A 23 -2.30 24.87 2.72
C THR A 23 -3.39 23.79 2.60
N PRO A 24 -3.56 23.15 1.42
CA PRO A 24 -4.60 22.16 1.22
C PRO A 24 -4.43 20.97 2.16
N LEU A 25 -5.54 20.35 2.56
CA LEU A 25 -5.52 19.15 3.40
C LEU A 25 -5.20 17.90 2.57
N ARG A 26 -4.39 17.00 3.13
CA ARG A 26 -4.22 15.62 2.68
C ARG A 26 -5.18 14.74 3.49
N PRO A 27 -6.23 14.15 2.90
CA PRO A 27 -7.08 13.22 3.62
C PRO A 27 -6.28 11.97 4.00
N VAL A 28 -6.47 11.50 5.22
CA VAL A 28 -5.88 10.28 5.78
C VAL A 28 -7.01 9.45 6.38
N VAL A 29 -7.06 8.17 6.02
CA VAL A 29 -7.99 7.19 6.59
C VAL A 29 -7.22 6.36 7.63
N ASP A 30 -7.68 6.38 8.87
CA ASP A 30 -7.13 5.62 9.98
C ASP A 30 -7.93 4.33 10.20
N PHE A 31 -7.25 3.20 9.96
CA PHE A 31 -7.78 1.85 10.04
C PHE A 31 -7.60 1.23 11.43
N THR A 32 -7.00 1.95 12.38
CA THR A 32 -6.73 1.47 13.75
C THR A 32 -8.04 1.08 14.43
N ASN A 33 -8.03 -0.07 15.13
CA ASN A 33 -9.20 -0.62 15.80
C ASN A 33 -10.41 -0.84 14.88
N SER A 34 -10.16 -1.20 13.62
CA SER A 34 -11.22 -1.59 12.71
C SER A 34 -11.36 -3.11 12.55
N ALA A 35 -12.48 -3.54 11.96
CA ALA A 35 -12.80 -4.96 11.79
C ALA A 35 -11.76 -5.71 10.93
N THR A 36 -11.19 -5.05 9.92
CA THR A 36 -10.21 -5.64 9.00
C THR A 36 -8.77 -5.40 9.41
N TYR A 37 -8.49 -4.67 10.50
CA TYR A 37 -7.12 -4.29 10.88
C TYR A 37 -6.19 -5.50 11.08
N ASN A 38 -6.62 -6.50 11.84
CA ASN A 38 -5.80 -7.69 12.09
C ASN A 38 -5.61 -8.53 10.81
N LEU A 39 -6.62 -8.57 9.95
CA LEU A 39 -6.56 -9.24 8.66
C LEU A 39 -5.56 -8.55 7.73
N ALA A 40 -5.66 -7.23 7.60
CA ALA A 40 -4.72 -6.43 6.80
C ALA A 40 -3.28 -6.59 7.30
N LYS A 41 -3.06 -6.59 8.63
CA LYS A 41 -1.74 -6.82 9.23
C LYS A 41 -1.20 -8.22 8.96
N TYR A 42 -2.06 -9.23 8.91
CA TYR A 42 -1.67 -10.59 8.55
C TYR A 42 -1.32 -10.70 7.07
N LEU A 43 -2.18 -10.19 6.18
CA LEU A 43 -1.94 -10.16 4.74
C LEU A 43 -0.64 -9.42 4.39
N ALA A 44 -0.36 -8.29 5.07
CA ALA A 44 0.89 -7.55 4.86
C ALA A 44 2.15 -8.39 5.14
N LYS A 45 2.08 -9.36 6.08
CA LYS A 45 3.20 -10.28 6.33
C LYS A 45 3.38 -11.31 5.22
N ILE A 46 2.27 -11.78 4.64
CA ILE A 46 2.31 -12.72 3.51
C ILE A 46 2.88 -12.01 2.28
N LEU A 47 2.32 -10.84 1.95
CA LEU A 47 2.69 -10.04 0.79
C LEU A 47 4.11 -9.49 0.86
N LYS A 48 4.75 -9.49 2.04
CA LYS A 48 6.15 -9.09 2.18
C LYS A 48 7.09 -9.90 1.28
N ALA A 49 6.77 -11.16 0.98
CA ALA A 49 7.59 -11.94 0.07
C ALA A 49 7.59 -11.37 -1.37
N CYS A 50 6.57 -10.61 -1.76
CA CYS A 50 6.50 -9.95 -3.06
C CYS A 50 7.46 -8.76 -3.19
N GLU A 51 8.08 -8.29 -2.09
CA GLU A 51 9.18 -7.32 -2.16
C GLU A 51 10.34 -7.85 -3.03
N LYS A 52 10.50 -9.18 -3.13
CA LYS A 52 11.50 -9.82 -4.01
C LYS A 52 11.31 -9.50 -5.50
N LEU A 53 10.13 -9.05 -5.92
CA LEU A 53 9.87 -8.64 -7.30
C LEU A 53 10.48 -7.26 -7.64
N ILE A 54 10.87 -6.49 -6.62
CA ILE A 54 11.41 -5.14 -6.80
C ILE A 54 12.89 -5.26 -7.15
N SER A 55 13.24 -4.99 -8.41
CA SER A 55 14.63 -5.05 -8.89
C SER A 55 15.43 -3.76 -8.65
N HIS A 56 14.73 -2.64 -8.45
CA HIS A 56 15.33 -1.31 -8.29
C HIS A 56 14.68 -0.61 -7.09
N GLU A 57 15.12 -1.00 -5.89
CA GLU A 57 14.74 -0.34 -4.65
C GLU A 57 15.88 0.55 -4.17
N ILE A 58 15.54 1.71 -3.61
CA ILE A 58 16.46 2.54 -2.86
C ILE A 58 15.88 2.68 -1.45
N THR A 59 16.59 2.20 -0.46
CA THR A 59 16.07 2.00 0.90
C THR A 59 15.94 3.33 1.65
N ASN A 60 16.85 4.27 1.40
CA ASN A 60 16.90 5.53 2.12
C ASN A 60 17.63 6.65 1.34
N SER A 61 17.54 7.87 1.86
CA SER A 61 18.12 9.06 1.22
C SER A 61 19.65 9.05 1.16
N MET A 62 20.33 8.38 2.10
CA MET A 62 21.80 8.30 2.08
C MET A 62 22.27 7.35 0.97
N GLU A 63 21.59 6.22 0.81
CA GLU A 63 21.81 5.30 -0.31
C GLU A 63 21.56 5.99 -1.65
N TYR A 64 20.44 6.71 -1.77
CA TYR A 64 20.14 7.51 -2.97
C TYR A 64 21.27 8.50 -3.29
N LYS A 65 21.74 9.25 -2.29
CA LYS A 65 22.81 10.24 -2.45
C LYS A 65 24.09 9.56 -2.93
N ASN A 66 24.48 8.44 -2.30
CA ASN A 66 25.69 7.73 -2.70
C ASN A 66 25.56 7.15 -4.12
N PHE A 67 24.37 6.69 -4.51
CA PHE A 67 24.11 6.19 -5.86
C PHE A 67 24.20 7.31 -6.91
N ILE A 68 23.59 8.46 -6.67
CA ILE A 68 23.60 9.57 -7.64
C ILE A 68 25.02 10.13 -7.81
N ASP A 69 25.84 10.12 -6.76
CA ASP A 69 27.26 10.53 -6.83
C ASP A 69 28.11 9.63 -7.74
N THR A 70 27.63 8.44 -8.12
CA THR A 70 28.32 7.53 -9.05
C THR A 70 27.92 7.69 -10.51
N ILE A 71 26.96 8.56 -10.81
CA ILE A 71 26.44 8.75 -12.16
C ILE A 71 27.07 10.01 -12.75
N ASP A 72 27.89 9.83 -13.78
CA ASP A 72 28.33 10.91 -14.67
C ASP A 72 27.34 11.02 -15.85
N ILE A 73 26.94 12.24 -16.20
CA ILE A 73 26.02 12.52 -17.31
C ILE A 73 26.84 13.11 -18.45
N GLU A 74 26.85 12.43 -19.59
CA GLU A 74 27.59 12.85 -20.79
C GLU A 74 26.92 14.05 -21.50
N GLU A 75 27.63 14.69 -22.44
CA GLU A 75 27.13 15.89 -23.14
C GLU A 75 25.83 15.67 -23.93
N ASP A 76 25.54 14.43 -24.35
CA ASP A 76 24.33 14.04 -25.08
C ASP A 76 23.26 13.36 -24.21
N GLU A 77 23.47 13.30 -22.89
CA GLU A 77 22.54 12.71 -21.93
C GLU A 77 21.74 13.76 -21.14
N ILE A 78 20.56 13.37 -20.66
CA ILE A 78 19.71 14.22 -19.83
C ILE A 78 19.19 13.46 -18.61
N MET A 79 19.10 14.17 -17.48
CA MET A 79 18.38 13.68 -16.31
C MET A 79 16.91 14.12 -16.37
N ALA A 80 16.00 13.16 -16.32
CA ALA A 80 14.57 13.41 -16.25
C ALA A 80 14.00 12.98 -14.89
N SER A 81 13.16 13.82 -14.29
CA SER A 81 12.44 13.52 -13.06
C SER A 81 10.93 13.47 -13.34
N PHE A 82 10.28 12.40 -12.85
CA PHE A 82 8.85 12.19 -13.01
C PHE A 82 8.17 12.19 -11.65
N ASP A 83 7.14 13.00 -11.49
CA ASP A 83 6.30 13.01 -10.28
C ASP A 83 5.04 12.17 -10.52
N VAL A 84 4.83 11.16 -9.67
CA VAL A 84 3.64 10.30 -9.73
C VAL A 84 2.57 10.84 -8.80
N PHE A 85 1.46 11.30 -9.38
CA PHE A 85 0.33 11.77 -8.58
C PHE A 85 -0.58 10.62 -8.14
N SER A 86 -1.12 10.73 -6.92
CA SER A 86 -2.22 9.88 -6.44
C SER A 86 -1.92 8.37 -6.41
N LEU A 87 -0.71 7.99 -5.99
CA LEU A 87 -0.24 6.60 -5.89
C LEU A 87 -1.21 5.62 -5.22
N LEU A 88 -2.01 6.07 -4.24
CA LEU A 88 -2.96 5.19 -3.54
C LEU A 88 -4.32 5.06 -4.23
N THR A 89 -4.78 6.11 -4.91
CA THR A 89 -6.13 6.13 -5.51
C THR A 89 -6.14 5.77 -6.99
N ASN A 90 -4.97 5.77 -7.64
CA ASN A 90 -4.84 5.44 -9.07
C ASN A 90 -4.34 4.03 -9.33
N VAL A 91 -4.21 3.18 -8.30
CA VAL A 91 -3.81 1.78 -8.49
C VAL A 91 -4.93 1.02 -9.21
N LEU A 92 -4.61 0.41 -10.34
CA LEU A 92 -5.50 -0.52 -11.03
C LEU A 92 -5.62 -1.80 -10.20
N ILE A 93 -6.64 -1.85 -9.32
CA ILE A 93 -6.83 -2.92 -8.33
C ILE A 93 -6.75 -4.32 -8.96
N ASN A 94 -7.39 -4.53 -10.12
CA ASN A 94 -7.37 -5.85 -10.78
C ASN A 94 -5.96 -6.24 -11.23
N ARG A 95 -5.18 -5.30 -11.80
CA ARG A 95 -3.79 -5.57 -12.21
C ARG A 95 -2.89 -5.84 -11.01
N ALA A 96 -3.12 -5.14 -9.88
CA ALA A 96 -2.40 -5.42 -8.65
C ALA A 96 -2.70 -6.83 -8.12
N PHE A 97 -3.95 -7.32 -8.28
CA PHE A 97 -4.29 -8.70 -7.94
C PHE A 97 -3.55 -9.72 -8.79
N ASP A 98 -3.48 -9.51 -10.11
CA ASP A 98 -2.77 -10.42 -11.01
C ASP A 98 -1.29 -10.56 -10.59
N ILE A 99 -0.61 -9.43 -10.34
CA ILE A 99 0.80 -9.40 -9.89
C ILE A 99 0.97 -10.12 -8.54
N ILE A 100 0.04 -9.90 -7.60
CA ILE A 100 0.08 -10.55 -6.29
C ILE A 100 -0.10 -12.07 -6.43
N ASN A 101 -1.01 -12.52 -7.29
CA ASN A 101 -1.23 -13.95 -7.50
C ASN A 101 0.01 -14.60 -8.11
N ASP A 102 0.58 -14.02 -9.16
CA ASP A 102 1.80 -14.52 -9.80
C ASP A 102 2.96 -14.61 -8.80
N CYS A 103 3.09 -13.61 -7.93
CA CYS A 103 4.06 -13.60 -6.83
C CYS A 103 3.86 -14.78 -5.87
N LEU A 104 2.63 -14.97 -5.39
CA LEU A 104 2.31 -15.97 -4.38
C LEU A 104 2.40 -17.39 -4.95
N GLU A 105 2.01 -17.61 -6.20
CA GLU A 105 2.16 -18.90 -6.89
C GLU A 105 3.63 -19.27 -7.08
N SER A 106 4.50 -18.28 -7.29
CA SER A 106 5.95 -18.48 -7.44
C SER A 106 6.68 -18.69 -6.11
N ASP A 107 5.99 -18.55 -4.98
CA ASP A 107 6.59 -18.57 -3.65
C ASP A 107 6.56 -19.97 -3.02
N SER A 108 7.68 -20.68 -3.11
CA SER A 108 7.83 -22.03 -2.56
C SER A 108 7.61 -22.13 -1.05
N ASP A 109 7.81 -21.03 -0.32
CA ASP A 109 7.69 -20.98 1.15
C ASP A 109 6.31 -20.45 1.59
N LEU A 110 5.36 -20.25 0.67
CA LEU A 110 4.04 -19.71 0.99
C LEU A 110 3.34 -20.53 2.06
N ASN A 111 3.35 -21.86 1.94
CA ASN A 111 2.69 -22.78 2.88
C ASN A 111 3.27 -22.72 4.31
N LEU A 112 4.49 -22.20 4.49
CA LEU A 112 5.10 -22.02 5.80
C LEU A 112 4.64 -20.73 6.48
N ARG A 113 4.17 -19.74 5.70
CA ARG A 113 3.79 -18.40 6.18
C ARG A 113 2.29 -18.15 6.11
N CYS A 114 1.57 -18.81 5.22
CA CYS A 114 0.14 -18.71 5.07
C CYS A 114 -0.55 -19.92 5.71
N LEU A 115 -1.42 -19.65 6.68
CA LEU A 115 -2.28 -20.64 7.33
C LEU A 115 -3.64 -20.80 6.62
N ILE A 116 -3.86 -20.06 5.53
CA ILE A 116 -5.11 -20.00 4.78
C ILE A 116 -4.82 -20.50 3.37
N ASP A 117 -5.81 -21.14 2.74
CA ASP A 117 -5.72 -21.57 1.36
C ASP A 117 -5.47 -20.36 0.43
N PRO A 118 -4.59 -20.47 -0.59
CA PRO A 118 -4.29 -19.37 -1.52
C PRO A 118 -5.53 -18.78 -2.20
N SER A 119 -6.59 -19.57 -2.41
CA SER A 119 -7.86 -19.08 -2.98
C SER A 119 -8.64 -18.15 -2.04
N GLU A 120 -8.38 -18.21 -0.73
CA GLU A 120 -8.98 -17.36 0.29
C GLU A 120 -8.20 -16.05 0.49
N ASP A 121 -6.88 -16.04 0.26
CA ASP A 121 -6.04 -14.83 0.38
C ASP A 121 -6.54 -13.72 -0.56
N THR A 122 -6.89 -14.08 -1.80
CA THR A 122 -7.49 -13.15 -2.75
C THR A 122 -8.81 -12.56 -2.24
N LYS A 123 -9.66 -13.37 -1.59
CA LYS A 123 -10.93 -12.89 -1.02
C LYS A 123 -10.67 -11.95 0.15
N CYS A 124 -9.71 -12.28 1.02
CA CYS A 124 -9.32 -11.45 2.15
C CYS A 124 -8.74 -10.10 1.72
N ILE A 125 -7.87 -10.07 0.70
CA ILE A 125 -7.34 -8.81 0.15
C ILE A 125 -8.47 -7.99 -0.47
N LYS A 126 -9.37 -8.60 -1.26
CA LYS A 126 -10.56 -7.92 -1.80
C LYS A 126 -11.44 -7.33 -0.70
N LEU A 127 -11.64 -8.06 0.40
CA LEU A 127 -12.39 -7.60 1.56
C LEU A 127 -11.72 -6.36 2.18
N CYS A 128 -10.41 -6.39 2.41
CA CYS A 128 -9.66 -5.27 2.96
C CYS A 128 -9.70 -4.02 2.07
N LEU A 129 -9.64 -4.18 0.74
CA LEU A 129 -9.63 -3.05 -0.20
C LEU A 129 -11.03 -2.48 -0.49
N ARG A 130 -12.08 -3.29 -0.46
CA ARG A 130 -13.45 -2.86 -0.81
C ARG A 130 -14.32 -2.48 0.39
N SER A 131 -13.94 -2.89 1.59
CA SER A 131 -14.72 -2.65 2.82
C SER A 131 -14.28 -1.39 3.56
N ILE A 132 -13.72 -0.41 2.84
CA ILE A 132 -13.24 0.82 3.45
C ILE A 132 -14.42 1.74 3.74
N LEU A 133 -14.99 1.56 4.94
CA LEU A 133 -16.07 2.37 5.48
C LEU A 133 -15.52 3.32 6.54
N PHE A 134 -15.76 4.62 6.39
CA PHE A 134 -15.30 5.64 7.32
C PHE A 134 -16.41 6.62 7.69
N THR A 135 -16.34 7.17 8.89
CA THR A 135 -17.30 8.18 9.36
C THR A 135 -16.71 9.58 9.20
N PHE A 136 -17.49 10.51 8.64
CA PHE A 136 -17.15 11.93 8.58
C PHE A 136 -18.35 12.78 8.95
N ARG A 137 -18.21 13.63 9.98
CA ARG A 137 -19.30 14.48 10.51
C ARG A 137 -20.59 13.71 10.86
N GLY A 138 -20.45 12.52 11.43
CA GLY A 138 -21.58 11.66 11.81
C GLY A 138 -22.12 10.77 10.69
N GLU A 139 -21.75 11.05 9.43
CA GLU A 139 -22.23 10.30 8.26
C GLU A 139 -21.24 9.22 7.84
N LEU A 140 -21.76 8.08 7.37
CA LEU A 140 -20.97 6.94 6.91
C LEU A 140 -20.69 7.04 5.40
N TYR A 141 -19.43 6.88 5.02
CA TYR A 141 -18.98 6.90 3.63
C TYR A 141 -18.21 5.63 3.29
N ARG A 142 -18.22 5.26 2.01
CA ARG A 142 -17.38 4.20 1.45
C ARG A 142 -16.36 4.82 0.51
N GLN A 143 -15.08 4.50 0.70
CA GLN A 143 -14.05 4.86 -0.27
C GLN A 143 -14.30 4.08 -1.57
N LYS A 144 -14.40 4.78 -2.70
CA LYS A 144 -14.51 4.17 -4.03
C LYS A 144 -13.14 3.78 -4.54
#